data_AF-A0A0A7LB09-F1
#
_entry.id   AF-A0A0A7LB09-F1
#
_cell.length_a   1.000
_cell.length_b   1.000
_cell.length_c   1.000
_cell.angle_alpha   90.00
_cell.angle_beta   90.00
_cell.angle_gamma   90.00
#
_symmetry.space_group_name_H-M   'P 1'
#
loop_
_entity.id
_entity.type
_entity.pdbx_description
1 polymer ?
#
loop_
_entity_poly.entity_id
_entity_poly.type
_entity_poly.pdbx_seq_one_letter_code
_entity_poly.pdbx_strand_id
1 'polypeptide(L)'
;MKIPDIAKKIPVRNSPRKKGHVSAERTYMSKILILSVLAIIASLVIVWAILFVAGEGVGPAEILKGSLGSIFALFFAVIFLDNINAYNDKRKRKRDERKAVVRHNRIVQPIIDMYLVRKNMVITPNDKTVRKFQIDSTFTIKDMRDMYGQSELISDVGKSKIEIYAFHQDKLNEKLTNLVEEINFDYYSDLCDAAMEFITATSYGASAMNAILGYQDAMAGTKSMKSVLLNMLREEPENGKFATAQPALKNLYLVHQMINDQEKALVKYLKLIQQIIEEDDADSGKSASSDADYE
;
A
#
# COMPACT_ATOMS: atom_id res chain seq x y z
N MET A 1 -32.88 7.65 -36.24
CA MET A 1 -31.42 7.41 -36.15
C MET A 1 -31.18 6.79 -34.77
N LYS A 2 -30.82 5.50 -34.71
CA LYS A 2 -30.69 4.73 -33.46
C LYS A 2 -29.31 4.94 -32.85
N ILE A 3 -29.29 5.31 -31.58
CA ILE A 3 -28.09 5.41 -30.73
C ILE A 3 -27.66 3.98 -30.38
N PRO A 4 -26.38 3.59 -30.58
CA PRO A 4 -25.91 2.31 -30.08
C PRO A 4 -25.59 2.41 -28.58
N ASP A 5 -26.30 1.60 -27.80
CA ASP A 5 -25.97 1.25 -26.42
C ASP A 5 -24.61 0.53 -26.38
N ILE A 6 -23.58 1.21 -25.88
CA ILE A 6 -22.30 0.59 -25.54
C ILE A 6 -22.19 0.56 -24.01
N ALA A 7 -23.06 -0.22 -23.38
CA ALA A 7 -22.82 -0.74 -22.05
C ALA A 7 -21.81 -1.88 -22.16
N LYS A 8 -20.51 -1.55 -22.16
CA LYS A 8 -19.45 -2.54 -21.96
C LYS A 8 -19.59 -3.15 -20.57
N LYS A 9 -20.20 -4.34 -20.51
CA LYS A 9 -20.06 -5.27 -19.38
C LYS A 9 -18.58 -5.56 -19.18
N ILE A 10 -18.00 -4.97 -18.15
CA ILE A 10 -16.73 -5.42 -17.58
C ILE A 10 -17.01 -6.81 -17.00
N PRO A 11 -16.35 -7.88 -17.45
CA PRO A 11 -16.43 -9.15 -16.75
C PRO A 11 -15.73 -8.97 -15.40
N VAL A 12 -16.51 -8.90 -14.32
CA VAL A 12 -16.02 -9.12 -12.97
C VAL A 12 -15.50 -10.56 -12.94
N ARG A 13 -14.21 -10.71 -13.21
CA ARG A 13 -13.50 -11.98 -13.06
C ARG A 13 -13.36 -12.20 -11.55
N ASN A 14 -14.34 -12.88 -10.98
CA ASN A 14 -14.23 -13.46 -9.65
C ASN A 14 -12.99 -14.36 -9.65
N SER A 15 -11.89 -13.83 -9.11
CA SER A 15 -10.75 -14.65 -8.75
C SER A 15 -11.26 -15.71 -7.77
N PRO A 16 -10.91 -17.00 -7.94
CA PRO A 16 -11.26 -18.00 -6.96
C PRO A 16 -10.56 -17.62 -5.66
N ARG A 17 -11.30 -16.99 -4.74
CA ARG A 17 -10.96 -16.90 -3.32
C ARG A 17 -10.42 -18.28 -2.93
N LYS A 18 -9.18 -18.33 -2.43
CA LYS A 18 -8.49 -19.51 -1.91
C LYS A 18 -9.35 -20.20 -0.83
N LYS A 19 -10.36 -20.98 -1.25
CA LYS A 19 -11.20 -21.81 -0.38
C LYS A 19 -10.43 -23.00 0.21
N GLY A 20 -9.20 -23.25 -0.25
CA GLY A 20 -8.34 -24.31 0.25
C GLY A 20 -7.74 -24.05 1.64
N HIS A 21 -7.39 -22.79 1.97
CA HIS A 21 -6.71 -22.50 3.25
C HIS A 21 -7.69 -22.49 4.44
N VAL A 22 -8.91 -21.97 4.23
CA VAL A 22 -9.97 -21.96 5.26
C VAL A 22 -10.49 -23.37 5.56
N SER A 23 -10.49 -24.27 4.57
CA SER A 23 -10.90 -25.67 4.77
C SER A 23 -9.87 -26.46 5.58
N ALA A 24 -8.56 -26.25 5.33
CA ALA A 24 -7.50 -26.87 6.09
C ALA A 24 -7.46 -26.38 7.56
N GLU A 25 -7.63 -25.08 7.80
CA GLU A 25 -7.73 -24.50 9.15
C GLU A 25 -8.97 -25.00 9.92
N ARG A 26 -10.14 -25.10 9.28
CA ARG A 26 -11.33 -25.69 9.91
C ARG A 26 -11.14 -27.15 10.27
N THR A 27 -10.41 -27.90 9.46
CA THR A 27 -10.13 -29.33 9.71
C THR A 27 -9.09 -29.50 10.82
N TYR A 28 -8.18 -28.55 10.99
CA TYR A 28 -7.20 -28.56 12.07
C TYR A 28 -7.84 -28.15 13.41
N MET A 29 -8.64 -27.09 13.41
CA MET A 29 -9.39 -26.65 14.59
C MET A 29 -10.42 -27.69 15.04
N SER A 30 -11.12 -28.37 14.12
CA SER A 30 -12.03 -29.46 14.48
C SER A 30 -11.31 -30.66 15.07
N LYS A 31 -10.11 -31.00 14.57
CA LYS A 31 -9.27 -32.06 15.14
C LYS A 31 -8.81 -31.75 16.55
N ILE A 32 -8.37 -30.51 16.82
CA ILE A 32 -7.96 -30.07 18.17
C ILE A 32 -9.15 -30.10 19.13
N LEU A 33 -10.31 -29.62 18.69
CA LEU A 33 -11.53 -29.63 19.50
C LEU A 33 -11.95 -31.06 19.86
N ILE A 34 -11.93 -31.99 18.89
CA ILE A 34 -12.21 -33.41 19.12
C ILE A 34 -11.18 -34.03 20.08
N LEU A 35 -9.89 -33.71 19.93
CA LEU A 35 -8.83 -34.20 20.82
C LEU A 35 -9.00 -33.69 22.26
N SER A 36 -9.38 -32.42 22.42
CA SER A 36 -9.65 -31.83 23.73
C SER A 36 -10.89 -32.46 24.41
N VAL A 37 -11.96 -32.72 23.65
CA VAL A 37 -13.17 -33.39 24.15
C VAL A 37 -12.85 -34.84 24.54
N LEU A 38 -12.05 -35.55 23.73
CA LEU A 38 -11.59 -36.90 24.07
C LEU A 38 -10.71 -36.90 25.33
N ALA A 39 -9.84 -35.90 25.52
CA ALA A 39 -9.03 -35.77 26.72
C ALA A 39 -9.89 -35.51 27.97
N ILE A 40 -10.94 -34.69 27.86
CA ILE A 40 -11.90 -34.45 28.94
C ILE A 40 -12.66 -35.73 29.29
N ILE A 41 -13.16 -36.47 28.28
CA ILE A 41 -13.85 -37.74 28.49
C ILE A 41 -12.91 -38.78 29.13
N ALA A 42 -11.67 -38.88 28.64
CA ALA A 42 -10.67 -39.77 29.22
C ALA A 42 -10.37 -39.41 30.68
N SER A 43 -10.25 -38.12 31.00
CA SER A 43 -10.04 -37.67 32.39
C SER A 43 -11.24 -38.00 33.30
N LEU A 44 -12.47 -37.87 32.80
CA LEU A 44 -13.69 -38.25 33.52
C LEU A 44 -13.77 -39.77 33.76
N VAL A 45 -13.39 -40.56 32.76
CA VAL A 45 -13.35 -42.03 32.87
C VAL A 45 -12.26 -42.47 33.85
N ILE A 46 -11.10 -41.81 33.88
CA ILE A 46 -10.03 -42.07 34.85
C ILE A 46 -10.50 -41.72 36.27
N VAL A 47 -11.16 -40.57 36.46
CA VAL A 47 -11.73 -40.19 37.77
C VAL A 47 -12.81 -41.18 38.21
N TRP A 48 -13.69 -41.61 37.29
CA TRP A 48 -14.71 -42.62 37.59
C TRP A 48 -14.08 -43.99 37.95
N ALA A 49 -13.05 -44.41 37.22
CA ALA A 49 -12.32 -45.64 37.50
C ALA A 49 -11.57 -45.58 38.85
N ILE A 50 -10.98 -44.43 39.19
CA ILE A 50 -10.35 -44.21 40.50
C ILE A 50 -11.41 -44.26 41.62
N LEU A 51 -12.58 -43.66 41.43
CA LEU A 51 -13.68 -43.73 42.41
C LEU A 51 -14.24 -45.15 42.56
N PHE A 52 -14.26 -45.94 41.50
CA PHE A 52 -14.71 -47.32 41.52
C PHE A 52 -13.71 -48.27 42.20
N VAL A 53 -12.40 -48.03 42.00
CA VAL A 53 -11.32 -48.87 42.55
C VAL A 53 -10.92 -48.44 43.97
N ALA A 54 -10.99 -47.16 44.31
CA ALA A 54 -10.69 -46.63 45.64
C ALA A 54 -11.85 -46.81 46.63
N GLY A 55 -12.57 -47.93 46.52
CA GLY A 55 -13.43 -48.41 47.59
C GLY A 55 -12.63 -48.43 48.89
N GLU A 56 -13.09 -47.62 49.84
CA GLU A 56 -12.65 -47.60 51.24
C GLU A 56 -11.18 -47.14 51.46
N GLY A 57 -10.93 -45.82 51.51
CA GLY A 57 -9.73 -45.34 52.21
C GLY A 57 -9.31 -43.90 51.97
N VAL A 58 -9.64 -43.31 50.82
CA VAL A 58 -9.28 -41.92 50.50
C VAL A 58 -10.54 -41.06 50.56
N GLY A 59 -10.53 -40.04 51.42
CA GLY A 59 -11.71 -39.19 51.63
C GLY A 59 -12.17 -38.53 50.32
N PRO A 60 -13.49 -38.47 50.04
CA PRO A 60 -14.01 -37.92 48.78
C PRO A 60 -13.55 -36.48 48.51
N ALA A 61 -13.22 -35.72 49.55
CA ALA A 61 -12.67 -34.38 49.43
C ALA A 61 -11.25 -34.32 48.81
N GLU A 62 -10.39 -35.32 49.03
CA GLU A 62 -9.02 -35.34 48.48
C GLU A 62 -9.03 -35.72 47.00
N ILE A 63 -9.88 -36.68 46.62
CA ILE A 63 -10.11 -37.06 45.23
C ILE A 63 -10.76 -35.91 44.45
N LEU A 64 -11.74 -35.22 45.04
CA LEU A 64 -12.37 -34.04 44.43
C LEU A 64 -11.36 -32.90 44.24
N LYS A 65 -10.49 -32.63 45.21
CA LYS A 65 -9.42 -31.63 45.08
C LYS A 65 -8.43 -31.99 43.97
N GLY A 66 -8.01 -33.26 43.88
CA GLY A 66 -7.09 -33.73 42.84
C GLY A 66 -7.68 -33.61 41.43
N SER A 67 -8.92 -34.10 41.26
CA SER A 67 -9.64 -34.05 39.97
C SER A 67 -9.97 -32.64 39.52
N LEU A 68 -10.43 -31.76 40.42
CA LEU A 68 -10.64 -30.34 40.11
C LEU A 68 -9.31 -29.67 39.73
N GLY A 69 -8.22 -29.95 40.45
CA GLY A 69 -6.88 -29.45 40.13
C GLY A 69 -6.44 -29.83 38.72
N SER A 70 -6.63 -31.09 38.30
CA SER A 70 -6.31 -31.54 36.95
C SER A 70 -7.20 -30.90 35.87
N ILE A 71 -8.50 -30.73 36.13
CA ILE A 71 -9.42 -30.06 35.19
C ILE A 71 -9.05 -28.58 35.02
N PHE A 72 -8.74 -27.89 36.11
CA PHE A 72 -8.27 -26.50 36.06
C PHE A 72 -6.93 -26.40 35.32
N ALA A 73 -5.97 -27.29 35.60
CA ALA A 73 -4.69 -27.30 34.90
C ALA A 73 -4.87 -27.50 33.38
N LEU A 74 -5.76 -28.39 32.96
CA LEU A 74 -6.08 -28.61 31.54
C LEU A 74 -6.74 -27.38 30.92
N PHE A 75 -7.69 -26.75 31.61
CA PHE A 75 -8.35 -25.52 31.14
C PHE A 75 -7.35 -24.38 30.96
N PHE A 76 -6.45 -24.17 31.93
CA PHE A 76 -5.36 -23.20 31.82
C PHE A 76 -4.38 -23.54 30.69
N ALA A 77 -4.03 -24.82 30.51
CA ALA A 77 -3.16 -25.26 29.42
C ALA A 77 -3.78 -24.99 28.04
N VAL A 78 -5.08 -25.23 27.86
CA VAL A 78 -5.79 -24.93 26.61
C VAL A 78 -5.83 -23.44 26.34
N ILE A 79 -6.19 -22.61 27.33
CA ILE A 79 -6.18 -21.14 27.18
C ILE A 79 -4.78 -20.62 26.82
N PHE A 80 -3.74 -21.16 27.46
CA PHE A 80 -2.37 -20.73 27.20
C PHE A 80 -1.93 -21.13 25.79
N LEU A 81 -2.28 -22.34 25.35
CA LEU A 81 -1.99 -22.83 24.01
C LEU A 81 -2.73 -22.05 22.92
N ASP A 82 -4.00 -21.72 23.14
CA ASP A 82 -4.79 -20.87 22.23
C ASP A 82 -4.20 -19.46 22.14
N ASN A 83 -3.78 -18.88 23.27
CA ASN A 83 -3.12 -17.57 23.28
C ASN A 83 -1.77 -17.59 22.55
N ILE A 84 -0.96 -18.64 22.75
CA ILE A 84 0.32 -18.80 22.02
C ILE A 84 0.06 -18.95 20.52
N ASN A 85 -0.91 -19.78 20.12
CA ASN A 85 -1.24 -19.98 18.72
C ASN A 85 -1.75 -18.68 18.07
N ALA A 86 -2.67 -17.97 18.72
CA ALA A 86 -3.15 -16.69 18.25
C ALA A 86 -2.03 -15.65 18.13
N TYR A 87 -1.08 -15.66 19.07
CA TYR A 87 0.09 -14.79 19.03
C TYR A 87 1.03 -15.13 17.86
N ASN A 88 1.31 -16.40 17.65
CA ASN A 88 2.15 -16.89 16.56
C ASN A 88 1.53 -16.61 15.19
N ASP A 89 0.23 -16.81 15.05
CA ASP A 89 -0.50 -16.51 13.82
C ASP A 89 -0.47 -15.01 13.48
N LYS A 90 -0.65 -14.14 14.48
CA LYS A 90 -0.51 -12.68 14.28
C LYS A 90 0.89 -12.31 13.81
N ARG A 91 1.94 -12.83 14.46
CA ARG A 91 3.33 -12.60 14.06
C ARG A 91 3.60 -13.07 12.64
N LYS A 92 3.12 -14.26 12.27
CA LYS A 92 3.27 -14.81 10.93
C LYS A 92 2.60 -13.94 9.88
N ARG A 93 1.35 -13.52 10.13
CA ARG A 93 0.62 -12.62 9.22
C ARG A 93 1.31 -11.27 9.06
N LYS A 94 1.80 -10.65 10.15
CA LYS A 94 2.58 -9.41 10.07
C LYS A 94 3.84 -9.58 9.21
N ARG A 95 4.55 -10.70 9.36
CA ARG A 95 5.75 -11.01 8.58
C ARG A 95 5.44 -11.25 7.10
N ASP A 96 4.35 -11.96 6.81
CA ASP A 96 3.92 -12.24 5.44
C ASP A 96 3.48 -10.95 4.72
N GLU A 97 2.73 -10.08 5.40
CA GLU A 97 2.38 -8.73 4.90
C GLU A 97 3.64 -7.90 4.64
N ARG A 98 4.57 -7.84 5.60
CA ARG A 98 5.84 -7.13 5.44
C ARG A 98 6.61 -7.60 4.21
N LYS A 99 6.77 -8.92 4.04
CA LYS A 99 7.47 -9.50 2.88
C LYS A 99 6.78 -9.17 1.56
N ALA A 100 5.44 -9.13 1.54
CA ALA A 100 4.69 -8.72 0.36
C ALA A 100 4.97 -7.26 0.02
N VAL A 101 4.91 -6.37 1.02
CA VAL A 101 5.21 -4.93 0.87
C VAL A 101 6.62 -4.70 0.35
N VAL A 102 7.64 -5.30 0.96
CA VAL A 102 9.04 -5.13 0.55
C VAL A 102 9.26 -5.64 -0.88
N ARG A 103 8.65 -6.77 -1.23
CA ARG A 103 8.73 -7.32 -2.60
C ARG A 103 8.10 -6.38 -3.62
N HIS A 104 6.93 -5.83 -3.32
CA HIS A 104 6.26 -4.90 -4.23
C HIS A 104 7.04 -3.60 -4.34
N ASN A 105 7.58 -3.08 -3.24
CA ASN A 105 8.38 -1.86 -3.23
C ASN A 105 9.61 -1.98 -4.14
N ARG A 106 10.25 -3.16 -4.21
CA ARG A 106 11.37 -3.39 -5.17
C ARG A 106 10.98 -3.18 -6.64
N ILE A 107 9.70 -3.35 -6.97
CA ILE A 107 9.17 -3.12 -8.32
C ILE A 107 8.73 -1.66 -8.50
N VAL A 108 8.19 -1.03 -7.44
CA VAL A 108 7.70 0.35 -7.46
C VAL A 108 8.84 1.37 -7.41
N GLN A 109 9.93 1.10 -6.69
CA GLN A 109 11.03 2.04 -6.47
C GLN A 109 11.64 2.59 -7.78
N PRO A 110 12.00 1.76 -8.78
CA PRO A 110 12.51 2.29 -10.04
C PRO A 110 11.51 3.17 -10.78
N ILE A 111 10.20 2.96 -10.56
CA ILE A 111 9.13 3.73 -11.21
C ILE A 111 8.96 5.06 -10.49
N ILE A 112 9.07 5.10 -9.16
CA ILE A 112 9.18 6.33 -8.37
C ILE A 112 10.36 7.16 -8.86
N ASP A 113 11.53 6.56 -9.01
CA ASP A 113 12.75 7.23 -9.47
C ASP A 113 12.54 7.86 -10.86
N MET A 114 11.93 7.10 -11.79
CA MET A 114 11.61 7.62 -13.11
C MET A 114 10.61 8.77 -13.04
N TYR A 115 9.55 8.65 -12.23
CA TYR A 115 8.57 9.71 -11.98
C TYR A 115 9.24 10.98 -11.43
N LEU A 116 10.06 10.87 -10.39
CA LEU A 116 10.70 12.02 -9.73
C LEU A 116 11.59 12.81 -10.69
N VAL A 117 12.38 12.12 -11.52
CA VAL A 117 13.23 12.80 -12.50
C VAL A 117 12.39 13.62 -13.48
N ARG A 118 11.29 13.07 -13.99
CA ARG A 118 10.44 13.75 -14.98
C ARG A 118 9.62 14.86 -14.37
N LYS A 119 9.09 14.64 -13.16
CA LYS A 119 8.44 15.67 -12.35
C LYS A 119 9.38 16.86 -12.17
N ASN A 120 10.62 16.61 -11.74
CA ASN A 120 11.62 17.66 -11.52
C ASN A 120 11.98 18.42 -12.80
N MET A 121 11.91 17.79 -13.97
CA MET A 121 12.10 18.47 -15.26
C MET A 121 10.95 19.40 -15.62
N VAL A 122 9.71 19.05 -15.26
CA VAL A 122 8.51 19.87 -15.51
C VAL A 122 8.48 21.10 -14.61
N ILE A 123 8.85 20.94 -13.34
CA ILE A 123 8.80 22.01 -12.33
C ILE A 123 10.07 22.86 -12.26
N THR A 124 11.11 22.52 -13.04
CA THR A 124 12.35 23.30 -13.09
C THR A 124 12.44 23.98 -14.46
N PRO A 125 12.52 25.32 -14.49
CA PRO A 125 12.66 26.05 -15.74
C PRO A 125 14.07 25.83 -16.32
N ASN A 126 14.23 26.01 -17.63
CA ASN A 126 15.46 25.62 -18.36
C ASN A 126 16.72 26.41 -17.95
N ASP A 127 16.55 27.54 -17.26
CA ASP A 127 17.64 28.37 -16.72
C ASP A 127 18.22 27.84 -15.41
N LYS A 128 17.57 26.85 -14.77
CA LYS A 128 18.01 26.22 -13.53
C LYS A 128 18.45 24.78 -13.76
N THR A 129 19.41 24.30 -12.98
CA THR A 129 19.84 22.91 -13.04
C THR A 129 18.78 21.99 -12.42
N VAL A 130 18.37 20.97 -13.17
CA VAL A 130 17.37 20.00 -12.71
C VAL A 130 17.97 19.10 -11.62
N ARG A 131 17.47 19.21 -10.39
CA ARG A 131 17.83 18.30 -9.29
C ARG A 131 17.12 16.97 -9.47
N LYS A 132 17.85 15.97 -9.94
CA LYS A 132 17.33 14.60 -10.15
C LYS A 132 17.02 13.97 -8.78
N PHE A 133 15.87 13.31 -8.64
CA PHE A 133 15.42 12.60 -7.42
C PHE A 133 15.01 13.46 -6.20
N GLN A 134 14.89 14.77 -6.33
CA GLN A 134 14.30 15.61 -5.29
C GLN A 134 12.80 15.31 -5.15
N ILE A 135 12.36 14.93 -3.95
CA ILE A 135 10.96 14.61 -3.64
C ILE A 135 10.21 15.84 -3.15
N ASP A 136 10.77 16.60 -2.21
CA ASP A 136 10.17 17.80 -1.63
C ASP A 136 10.69 19.05 -2.36
N SER A 137 9.93 19.52 -3.32
CA SER A 137 10.30 20.66 -4.17
C SER A 137 9.40 21.84 -3.90
N THR A 138 9.97 22.97 -3.49
CA THR A 138 9.24 24.24 -3.44
C THR A 138 9.27 24.89 -4.83
N PHE A 139 8.16 24.85 -5.55
CA PHE A 139 8.05 25.46 -6.88
C PHE A 139 6.72 26.20 -7.07
N THR A 140 6.76 27.18 -7.96
CA THR A 140 5.61 27.99 -8.36
C THR A 140 5.11 27.56 -9.74
N ILE A 141 3.92 28.02 -10.13
CA ILE A 141 3.40 27.75 -11.47
C ILE A 141 4.27 28.36 -12.56
N LYS A 142 4.95 29.49 -12.28
CA LYS A 142 5.90 30.12 -13.21
C LYS A 142 7.10 29.25 -13.53
N ASP A 143 7.54 28.43 -12.59
CA ASP A 143 8.65 27.49 -12.82
C ASP A 143 8.27 26.42 -13.86
N MET A 144 6.98 26.18 -14.09
CA MET A 144 6.47 25.25 -15.12
C MET A 144 6.42 25.86 -16.54
N ARG A 145 6.96 27.06 -16.77
CA ARG A 145 6.92 27.75 -18.08
C ARG A 145 7.56 26.98 -19.22
N ASP A 146 8.50 26.09 -18.91
CA ASP A 146 9.22 25.30 -19.91
C ASP A 146 8.69 23.86 -20.02
N MET A 147 7.51 23.56 -19.45
CA MET A 147 6.94 22.20 -19.42
C MET A 147 6.67 21.60 -20.80
N TYR A 148 6.47 22.43 -21.84
CA TYR A 148 6.33 21.97 -23.23
C TYR A 148 7.66 21.92 -23.99
N GLY A 149 8.78 22.18 -23.31
CA GLY A 149 10.12 22.02 -23.85
C GLY A 149 10.50 20.55 -24.02
N GLN A 150 11.61 20.30 -24.71
CA GLN A 150 12.16 18.95 -24.85
C GLN A 150 12.74 18.47 -23.52
N SER A 151 12.67 17.16 -23.29
CA SER A 151 13.35 16.52 -22.16
C SER A 151 14.87 16.54 -22.36
N GLU A 152 15.63 16.71 -21.27
CA GLU A 152 17.10 16.63 -21.28
C GLU A 152 17.61 15.17 -21.35
N LEU A 153 16.71 14.19 -21.22
CA LEU A 153 17.07 12.78 -21.23
C LEU A 153 17.06 12.21 -22.64
N ILE A 154 18.12 11.47 -22.97
CA ILE A 154 18.26 10.75 -24.24
C ILE A 154 17.14 9.71 -24.43
N SER A 155 16.60 9.16 -23.34
CA SER A 155 15.48 8.21 -23.41
C SER A 155 14.15 8.81 -23.86
N ASP A 156 14.05 10.14 -23.82
CA ASP A 156 12.79 10.88 -23.91
C ASP A 156 12.71 11.72 -25.22
N VAL A 157 13.57 11.39 -26.19
CA VAL A 157 13.72 12.14 -27.45
C VAL A 157 12.39 12.29 -28.19
N GLY A 158 12.12 13.51 -28.65
CA GLY A 158 10.94 13.84 -29.46
C GLY A 158 9.66 14.08 -28.68
N LYS A 159 9.69 13.96 -27.34
CA LYS A 159 8.52 14.19 -26.47
C LYS A 159 8.73 15.39 -25.55
N SER A 160 7.63 16.02 -25.15
CA SER A 160 7.68 17.15 -24.23
C SER A 160 7.85 16.68 -22.78
N LYS A 161 8.42 17.54 -21.93
CA LYS A 161 8.62 17.22 -20.50
C LYS A 161 7.30 16.83 -19.83
N ILE A 162 6.22 17.56 -20.12
CA ILE A 162 4.88 17.30 -19.57
C ILE A 162 4.27 15.98 -20.05
N GLU A 163 4.49 15.59 -21.31
CA GLU A 163 4.02 14.30 -21.85
C GLU A 163 4.71 13.12 -21.17
N ILE A 164 6.03 13.19 -21.04
CA ILE A 164 6.83 12.13 -20.41
C ILE A 164 6.54 12.05 -18.91
N TYR A 165 6.34 13.20 -18.26
CA TYR A 165 5.85 13.25 -16.89
C TYR A 165 4.50 12.52 -16.73
N ALA A 166 3.50 12.87 -17.53
CA ALA A 166 2.18 12.24 -17.46
C ALA A 166 2.26 10.71 -17.65
N PHE A 167 3.07 10.25 -18.60
CA PHE A 167 3.30 8.82 -18.81
C PHE A 167 3.87 8.09 -17.58
N HIS A 168 4.86 8.68 -16.90
CA HIS A 168 5.44 8.06 -15.71
C HIS A 168 4.55 8.21 -14.47
N GLN A 169 3.78 9.29 -14.38
CA GLN A 169 2.74 9.44 -13.37
C GLN A 169 1.69 8.34 -13.48
N ASP A 170 1.18 8.07 -14.67
CA ASP A 170 0.16 7.03 -14.89
C ASP A 170 0.70 5.63 -14.58
N LYS A 171 1.94 5.35 -14.97
CA LYS A 171 2.63 4.10 -14.59
C LYS A 171 2.79 3.94 -13.08
N LEU A 172 3.16 5.01 -12.38
CA LEU A 172 3.31 4.97 -10.93
C LEU A 172 1.95 4.76 -10.26
N ASN A 173 0.92 5.46 -10.73
CA ASN A 173 -0.46 5.31 -10.25
C ASN A 173 -0.98 3.88 -10.43
N GLU A 174 -0.76 3.26 -11.60
CA GLU A 174 -1.09 1.85 -11.84
C GLU A 174 -0.42 0.93 -10.82
N LYS A 175 0.88 1.14 -10.54
CA LYS A 175 1.65 0.26 -9.65
C LYS A 175 1.29 0.43 -8.18
N LEU A 176 0.94 1.65 -7.77
CA LEU A 176 0.40 1.91 -6.43
C LEU A 176 -1.03 1.39 -6.29
N THR A 177 -1.83 1.42 -7.36
CA THR A 177 -3.16 0.80 -7.36
C THR A 177 -3.04 -0.71 -7.18
N ASN A 178 -2.15 -1.37 -7.93
CA ASN A 178 -1.88 -2.80 -7.77
C ASN A 178 -1.34 -3.14 -6.37
N LEU A 179 -0.52 -2.26 -5.76
CA LEU A 179 -0.05 -2.43 -4.37
C LEU A 179 -1.26 -2.54 -3.41
N VAL A 180 -2.19 -1.58 -3.52
CA VAL A 180 -3.37 -1.50 -2.64
C VAL A 180 -4.33 -2.67 -2.86
N GLU A 181 -4.45 -3.16 -4.10
CA GLU A 181 -5.36 -4.27 -4.43
C GLU A 181 -4.79 -5.66 -4.08
N GLU A 182 -3.48 -5.86 -4.20
CA GLU A 182 -2.85 -7.18 -4.04
C GLU A 182 -2.49 -7.50 -2.58
N ILE A 183 -2.21 -6.49 -1.76
CA ILE A 183 -1.76 -6.67 -0.38
C ILE A 183 -2.90 -6.36 0.58
N ASN A 184 -3.13 -7.24 1.55
CA ASN A 184 -4.03 -6.95 2.66
C ASN A 184 -3.27 -6.18 3.75
N PHE A 185 -3.64 -4.93 3.99
CA PHE A 185 -2.98 -4.04 4.94
C PHE A 185 -3.61 -4.13 6.33
N ASP A 186 -3.39 -5.24 7.03
CA ASP A 186 -3.89 -5.42 8.40
C ASP A 186 -2.97 -4.74 9.43
N TYR A 187 -1.65 -4.71 9.16
CA TYR A 187 -0.63 -4.21 10.09
C TYR A 187 0.04 -2.91 9.63
N TYR A 188 0.10 -2.64 8.32
CA TYR A 188 0.71 -1.43 7.75
C TYR A 188 -0.33 -0.55 7.03
N SER A 189 -1.45 -0.25 7.68
CA SER A 189 -2.54 0.58 7.13
C SER A 189 -2.06 1.95 6.66
N ASP A 190 -1.14 2.58 7.39
CA ASP A 190 -0.63 3.91 7.07
C ASP A 190 0.08 3.95 5.69
N LEU A 191 0.67 2.84 5.28
CA LEU A 191 1.30 2.72 3.96
C LEU A 191 0.25 2.68 2.84
N CYS A 192 -0.86 1.97 3.08
CA CYS A 192 -2.01 1.96 2.19
C CYS A 192 -2.58 3.37 2.05
N ASP A 193 -2.74 4.08 3.17
CA ASP A 193 -3.24 5.46 3.17
C ASP A 193 -2.33 6.39 2.36
N ALA A 194 -1.01 6.30 2.53
CA ALA A 194 -0.06 7.08 1.74
C ALA A 194 -0.13 6.77 0.24
N ALA A 195 -0.27 5.49 -0.14
CA ALA A 195 -0.47 5.10 -1.53
C ALA A 195 -1.81 5.62 -2.09
N MET A 196 -2.88 5.54 -1.31
CA MET A 196 -4.21 6.04 -1.66
C MET A 196 -4.25 7.56 -1.78
N GLU A 197 -3.51 8.30 -0.96
CA GLU A 197 -3.34 9.75 -1.11
C GLU A 197 -2.75 10.08 -2.49
N PHE A 198 -1.71 9.35 -2.93
CA PHE A 198 -1.13 9.54 -4.26
C PHE A 198 -2.11 9.22 -5.40
N ILE A 199 -2.83 8.09 -5.28
CA ILE A 199 -3.82 7.65 -6.27
C ILE A 199 -4.95 8.67 -6.40
N THR A 200 -5.44 9.16 -5.26
CA THR A 200 -6.49 10.18 -5.20
C THR A 200 -6.00 11.49 -5.82
N ALA A 201 -4.77 11.90 -5.53
CA ALA A 201 -4.16 13.10 -6.11
C ALA A 201 -4.13 13.02 -7.64
N THR A 202 -3.65 11.89 -8.15
CA THR A 202 -3.61 11.60 -9.58
C THR A 202 -5.00 11.61 -10.21
N SER A 203 -6.00 11.07 -9.51
CA SER A 203 -7.37 10.93 -10.03
C SER A 203 -8.08 12.28 -10.22
N TYR A 204 -7.98 13.21 -9.26
CA TYR A 204 -8.62 14.52 -9.42
C TYR A 204 -7.90 15.40 -10.45
N GLY A 205 -6.57 15.27 -10.56
CA GLY A 205 -5.77 16.05 -11.50
C GLY A 205 -5.77 15.51 -12.94
N ALA A 206 -6.28 14.30 -13.17
CA ALA A 206 -6.25 13.63 -14.48
C ALA A 206 -6.90 14.45 -15.61
N SER A 207 -8.09 15.03 -15.38
CA SER A 207 -8.73 15.88 -16.39
C SER A 207 -7.93 17.15 -16.69
N ALA A 208 -7.34 17.77 -15.67
CA ALA A 208 -6.50 18.95 -15.85
C ALA A 208 -5.22 18.61 -16.61
N MET A 209 -4.58 17.49 -16.29
CA MET A 209 -3.41 16.98 -17.01
C MET A 209 -3.73 16.73 -18.48
N ASN A 210 -4.82 16.01 -18.77
CA ASN A 210 -5.24 15.74 -20.14
C ASN A 210 -5.53 17.01 -20.93
N ALA A 211 -6.11 18.04 -20.30
CA ALA A 211 -6.31 19.34 -20.93
C ALA A 211 -4.98 20.01 -21.28
N ILE A 212 -4.00 20.02 -20.36
CA ILE A 212 -2.67 20.61 -20.61
C ILE A 212 -1.93 19.87 -21.72
N LEU A 213 -2.01 18.54 -21.75
CA LEU A 213 -1.45 17.75 -22.85
C LEU A 213 -2.12 18.09 -24.18
N GLY A 214 -3.45 18.18 -24.20
CA GLY A 214 -4.21 18.56 -25.39
C GLY A 214 -3.90 19.96 -25.91
N TYR A 215 -3.48 20.90 -25.05
CA TYR A 215 -3.07 22.24 -25.48
C TYR A 215 -1.80 22.28 -26.32
N GLN A 216 -1.00 21.21 -26.30
CA GLN A 216 0.21 21.11 -27.13
C GLN A 216 -0.14 21.17 -28.63
N ASP A 217 -1.22 20.51 -29.02
CA ASP A 217 -1.64 20.38 -30.43
C ASP A 217 -2.87 21.24 -30.77
N ALA A 218 -3.55 21.80 -29.76
CA ALA A 218 -4.75 22.61 -29.95
C ALA A 218 -4.45 24.03 -30.45
N MET A 219 -5.42 24.60 -31.17
CA MET A 219 -5.42 25.99 -31.64
C MET A 219 -6.50 26.80 -30.92
N ALA A 220 -6.19 28.05 -30.59
CA ALA A 220 -7.12 29.05 -30.08
C ALA A 220 -7.25 30.16 -31.12
N GLY A 221 -8.18 29.99 -32.05
CA GLY A 221 -8.28 30.83 -33.25
C GLY A 221 -7.06 30.61 -34.15
N THR A 222 -6.24 31.64 -34.35
CA THR A 222 -5.03 31.60 -35.18
C THR A 222 -3.74 31.31 -34.41
N LYS A 223 -3.78 31.31 -33.07
CA LYS A 223 -2.61 31.07 -32.21
C LYS A 223 -2.65 29.65 -31.65
N SER A 224 -1.49 29.03 -31.43
CA SER A 224 -1.45 27.75 -30.72
C SER A 224 -1.85 27.94 -29.25
N MET A 225 -2.63 27.00 -28.73
CA MET A 225 -3.11 27.06 -27.35
C MET A 225 -1.94 26.99 -26.36
N LYS A 226 -0.90 26.21 -26.68
CA LYS A 226 0.41 26.24 -26.01
C LYS A 226 0.97 27.65 -25.91
N SER A 227 1.07 28.40 -27.02
CA SER A 227 1.60 29.77 -26.99
C SER A 227 0.73 30.70 -26.13
N VAL A 228 -0.59 30.55 -26.22
CA VAL A 228 -1.55 31.31 -25.42
C VAL A 228 -1.36 31.06 -23.93
N LEU A 229 -1.27 29.80 -23.50
CA LEU A 229 -1.03 29.44 -22.10
C LEU A 229 0.32 29.96 -21.59
N LEU A 230 1.38 29.85 -22.39
CA LEU A 230 2.70 30.35 -22.02
C LEU A 230 2.74 31.88 -21.87
N ASN A 231 1.98 32.60 -22.69
CA ASN A 231 1.85 34.06 -22.53
C ASN A 231 1.07 34.40 -21.27
N MET A 232 -0.05 33.73 -20.99
CA MET A 232 -0.80 33.90 -19.74
C MET A 232 0.09 33.64 -18.52
N LEU A 233 0.93 32.61 -18.58
CA LEU A 233 1.83 32.27 -17.49
C LEU A 233 2.91 33.34 -17.24
N ARG A 234 3.38 34.02 -18.29
CA ARG A 234 4.31 35.14 -18.18
C ARG A 234 3.65 36.38 -17.56
N GLU A 235 2.38 36.60 -17.89
CA GLU A 235 1.58 37.72 -17.39
C GLU A 235 1.03 37.49 -15.97
N GLU A 236 1.03 36.24 -15.49
CA GLU A 236 0.53 35.89 -14.16
C GLU A 236 1.37 36.57 -13.05
N PRO A 237 0.75 37.19 -12.04
CA PRO A 237 1.49 37.76 -10.91
C PRO A 237 2.16 36.67 -10.07
N GLU A 238 3.25 37.01 -9.37
CA GLU A 238 3.96 36.08 -8.45
C GLU A 238 3.03 35.48 -7.38
N ASN A 239 2.01 36.24 -6.95
CA ASN A 239 0.98 35.82 -5.99
C ASN A 239 -0.35 35.45 -6.66
N GLY A 240 -0.30 34.92 -7.88
CA GLY A 240 -1.48 34.49 -8.62
C GLY A 240 -2.34 33.52 -7.81
N LYS A 241 -3.66 33.64 -7.95
CA LYS A 241 -4.65 32.81 -7.24
C LYS A 241 -5.47 32.02 -8.24
N PHE A 242 -5.72 30.75 -7.92
CA PHE A 242 -6.61 29.87 -8.68
C PHE A 242 -7.98 30.50 -8.98
N ALA A 243 -8.57 31.21 -8.01
CA ALA A 243 -9.90 31.81 -8.13
C ALA A 243 -9.99 32.87 -9.25
N THR A 244 -8.92 33.63 -9.45
CA THR A 244 -8.85 34.74 -10.42
C THR A 244 -8.22 34.34 -11.75
N ALA A 245 -7.65 33.14 -11.84
CA ALA A 245 -6.97 32.65 -13.04
C ALA A 245 -7.95 32.41 -14.20
N GLN A 246 -7.46 32.59 -15.43
CA GLN A 246 -8.23 32.23 -16.63
C GLN A 246 -8.41 30.71 -16.75
N PRO A 247 -9.46 30.19 -17.42
CA PRO A 247 -9.77 28.76 -17.46
C PRO A 247 -8.60 27.85 -17.88
N ALA A 248 -7.80 28.25 -18.87
CA ALA A 248 -6.64 27.48 -19.31
C ALA A 248 -5.54 27.41 -18.24
N LEU A 249 -5.34 28.52 -17.52
CA LEU A 249 -4.37 28.60 -16.44
C LEU A 249 -4.86 27.84 -15.19
N LYS A 250 -6.17 27.79 -14.94
CA LYS A 250 -6.75 26.97 -13.85
C LYS A 250 -6.36 25.49 -13.97
N ASN A 251 -6.30 24.94 -15.18
CA ASN A 251 -5.83 23.57 -15.38
C ASN A 251 -4.37 23.41 -14.95
N LEU A 252 -3.51 24.41 -15.24
CA LEU A 252 -2.13 24.41 -14.78
C LEU A 252 -2.01 24.52 -13.25
N TYR A 253 -2.83 25.35 -12.60
CA TYR A 253 -2.93 25.39 -11.14
C TYR A 253 -3.33 24.03 -10.55
N LEU A 254 -4.28 23.32 -11.15
CA LEU A 254 -4.69 22.00 -10.68
C LEU A 254 -3.57 20.97 -10.83
N VAL A 255 -2.79 21.02 -11.92
CA VAL A 255 -1.63 20.15 -12.10
C VAL A 255 -0.51 20.49 -11.11
N HIS A 256 -0.27 21.78 -10.84
CA HIS A 256 0.66 22.21 -9.79
C HIS A 256 0.25 21.67 -8.42
N GLN A 257 -1.03 21.81 -8.05
CA GLN A 257 -1.55 21.27 -6.80
C GLN A 257 -1.43 19.74 -6.75
N MET A 258 -1.80 19.06 -7.82
CA MET A 258 -1.66 17.60 -7.96
C MET A 258 -0.22 17.15 -7.71
N ILE A 259 0.77 17.79 -8.34
CA ILE A 259 2.19 17.46 -8.14
C ILE A 259 2.58 17.62 -6.67
N ASN A 260 2.19 18.74 -6.02
CA ASN A 260 2.52 18.96 -4.61
C ASN A 260 1.89 17.91 -3.68
N ASP A 261 0.65 17.52 -3.93
CA ASP A 261 -0.04 16.53 -3.09
C ASP A 261 0.51 15.11 -3.35
N GLN A 262 0.91 14.80 -4.59
CA GLN A 262 1.66 13.60 -4.92
C GLN A 262 3.04 13.56 -4.23
N GLU A 263 3.76 14.68 -4.16
CA GLU A 263 5.05 14.77 -3.45
C GLU A 263 4.88 14.45 -1.96
N LYS A 264 3.90 15.07 -1.28
CA LYS A 264 3.61 14.80 0.13
C LYS A 264 3.27 13.34 0.39
N ALA A 265 2.44 12.74 -0.48
CA ALA A 265 2.07 11.35 -0.40
C ALA A 265 3.30 10.44 -0.56
N LEU A 266 4.18 10.72 -1.54
CA LEU A 266 5.41 9.96 -1.76
C LEU A 266 6.42 10.11 -0.61
N VAL A 267 6.55 11.29 0.01
CA VAL A 267 7.38 11.47 1.21
C VAL A 267 6.91 10.55 2.33
N LYS A 268 5.60 10.52 2.60
CA LYS A 268 5.02 9.61 3.61
C LYS A 268 5.27 8.15 3.24
N TYR A 269 4.98 7.77 2.00
CA TYR A 269 5.15 6.42 1.49
C TYR A 269 6.59 5.92 1.67
N LEU A 270 7.58 6.69 1.20
CA LEU A 270 8.99 6.30 1.27
C LEU A 270 9.49 6.21 2.72
N LYS A 271 9.03 7.11 3.59
CA LYS A 271 9.36 7.05 5.03
C LYS A 271 8.83 5.78 5.67
N LEU A 272 7.58 5.42 5.39
CA LEU A 272 6.94 4.21 5.94
C LEU A 272 7.61 2.94 5.40
N ILE A 273 7.90 2.90 4.10
CA ILE A 273 8.65 1.80 3.49
C ILE A 273 10.02 1.61 4.14
N GLN A 274 10.75 2.70 4.38
CA GLN A 274 12.07 2.63 5.01
C GLN A 274 11.97 2.04 6.43
N GLN A 275 10.98 2.46 7.22
CA GLN A 275 10.72 1.89 8.54
C GLN A 275 10.41 0.38 8.47
N ILE A 276 9.60 -0.03 7.49
CA ILE A 276 9.24 -1.43 7.29
C ILE A 276 10.45 -2.28 6.89
N ILE A 277 11.35 -1.74 6.06
CA ILE A 277 12.60 -2.41 5.67
C ILE A 277 13.53 -2.56 6.88
N GLU A 278 13.71 -1.51 7.68
CA GLU A 278 14.51 -1.55 8.91
C GLU A 278 13.97 -2.58 9.92
N GLU A 279 12.64 -2.69 10.05
CA GLU A 279 11.99 -3.74 10.83
C GLU A 279 12.28 -5.16 10.29
N ASP A 280 12.37 -5.33 8.97
CA ASP A 280 12.67 -6.63 8.35
C ASP A 280 14.13 -7.06 8.59
N ASP A 281 15.05 -6.12 8.44
CA ASP A 281 16.48 -6.34 8.65
C ASP A 281 16.78 -6.69 10.11
N ALA A 282 16.16 -5.97 11.06
CA ALA A 282 16.30 -6.24 12.50
C ALA A 282 15.78 -7.64 12.90
N ASP A 283 14.70 -8.10 12.28
CA ASP A 283 14.16 -9.44 12.52
C ASP A 283 15.02 -10.54 11.89
N SER A 284 15.64 -10.27 10.73
CA SER A 284 16.53 -11.22 10.06
C SER A 284 17.84 -11.45 10.82
N GLY A 285 18.41 -10.38 11.40
CA GLY A 285 19.62 -10.43 12.22
C GLY A 285 19.45 -11.23 13.52
N LYS A 286 18.27 -11.15 14.16
CA LYS A 286 17.96 -11.93 15.38
C LYS A 286 17.79 -13.43 15.11
N SER A 287 17.27 -13.81 13.93
CA SER A 287 17.21 -15.22 13.54
C SER A 287 18.58 -15.80 13.19
N ALA A 288 19.51 -15.00 12.68
CA ALA A 288 20.86 -15.47 12.38
C ALA A 288 21.73 -15.66 13.64
N SER A 289 21.50 -14.87 14.70
CA SER A 289 22.24 -15.03 15.96
C SER A 289 21.74 -16.21 16.80
N SER A 290 20.45 -16.57 16.74
CA SER A 290 19.96 -17.71 17.54
C SER A 290 20.42 -19.07 17.02
N ASP A 291 20.81 -19.16 15.75
CA ASP A 291 21.34 -20.39 15.16
C ASP A 291 22.87 -20.54 15.39
N ALA A 292 23.57 -19.46 15.78
CA ALA A 292 25.00 -19.48 16.08
C ALA A 292 25.32 -19.86 17.55
N ASP A 293 24.32 -19.84 18.44
CA ASP A 293 24.48 -20.22 19.85
C ASP A 293 24.27 -21.73 20.11
N TYR A 294 24.16 -22.54 19.04
CA TYR A 294 24.01 -24.00 19.10
C TYR A 294 25.15 -24.77 18.39
N GLU A 295 26.28 -24.12 18.09
CA GLU A 295 27.51 -24.80 17.64
C GLU A 295 28.53 -24.99 18.76
#